data_AF-A0A151ZSI0-F1
#
_entry.id   AF-A0A151ZSI0-F1
#
_cell.length_a   1.000
_cell.length_b   1.000
_cell.length_c   1.000
_cell.angle_alpha   90.00
_cell.angle_beta   90.00
_cell.angle_gamma   90.00
#
_symmetry.space_group_name_H-M   'P 1'
#
loop_
_entity.id
_entity.type
_entity.pdbx_description
1 polymer ?
#
loop_
_entity_poly.entity_id
_entity_poly.type
_entity_poly.pdbx_seq_one_letter_code
_entity_poly.pdbx_strand_id
1 'polypeptide(L)'
;MGENINNISIWVELDGEPTKPFIIEGKEYITQVIDSIFSHPILKHRVRSFNLVQVSTDAGVVTESGVLDNDRKLSTLDESYLKDNVAQIRLRIKSIKPLFEVRIFERSTGDDEPIYSFQAGVSWEIVKDTLHLSKGGLRIRNDPSKEIIIPPYPPGDYELVNSKSIVGIIL
;
A
#
# COMPACT_ATOMS: atom_id res chain seq x y z
N MET A 1 -39.33 -3.58 -1.61
CA MET A 1 -38.40 -4.71 -1.73
C MET A 1 -37.08 -4.10 -2.16
N GLY A 2 -36.12 -3.97 -1.23
CA GLY A 2 -34.83 -3.35 -1.54
C GLY A 2 -34.04 -4.25 -2.48
N GLU A 3 -33.55 -3.69 -3.58
CA GLU A 3 -32.68 -4.41 -4.50
C GLU A 3 -31.44 -4.88 -3.74
N ASN A 4 -31.10 -6.16 -3.86
CA ASN A 4 -29.93 -6.72 -3.21
C ASN A 4 -28.68 -6.07 -3.83
N ILE A 5 -28.03 -5.20 -3.07
CA ILE A 5 -26.70 -4.67 -3.38
C ILE A 5 -25.73 -5.85 -3.32
N ASN A 6 -25.54 -6.52 -4.46
CA ASN A 6 -24.61 -7.65 -4.60
C ASN A 6 -23.25 -7.21 -5.17
N ASN A 7 -23.19 -6.01 -5.75
CA ASN A 7 -22.02 -5.49 -6.44
C ASN A 7 -21.52 -4.23 -5.76
N ILE A 8 -20.23 -4.19 -5.50
CA ILE A 8 -19.56 -3.07 -4.83
C ILE A 8 -18.37 -2.65 -5.67
N SER A 9 -18.29 -1.36 -5.95
CA SER A 9 -17.11 -0.72 -6.53
C SER A 9 -16.26 -0.15 -5.40
N ILE A 10 -15.02 -0.60 -5.29
CA ILE A 10 -14.12 -0.18 -4.22
C ILE A 10 -12.95 0.62 -4.77
N TRP A 11 -12.87 1.86 -4.32
CA TRP A 11 -11.72 2.73 -4.54
C TRP A 11 -10.77 2.57 -3.36
N VAL A 12 -9.53 2.16 -3.62
CA VAL A 12 -8.52 2.09 -2.57
C VAL A 12 -7.70 3.36 -2.59
N GLU A 13 -7.64 4.04 -1.46
CA GLU A 13 -6.77 5.20 -1.24
C GLU A 13 -5.59 4.72 -0.39
N LEU A 14 -4.40 4.70 -0.99
CA LEU A 14 -3.16 4.30 -0.34
C LEU A 14 -2.39 5.55 0.05
N ASP A 15 -2.29 5.84 1.36
CA ASP A 15 -1.54 7.00 1.88
C ASP A 15 -1.95 8.35 1.25
N GLY A 16 -3.20 8.48 0.82
CA GLY A 16 -3.74 9.69 0.19
C GLY A 16 -3.80 9.65 -1.34
N GLU A 17 -3.18 8.64 -1.98
CA GLU A 17 -3.19 8.47 -3.43
C GLU A 17 -4.30 7.48 -3.85
N PRO A 18 -5.29 7.91 -4.66
CA PRO A 18 -6.36 7.03 -5.10
C PRO A 18 -5.89 6.05 -6.18
N THR A 19 -6.16 4.77 -5.99
CA THR A 19 -5.93 3.73 -7.00
C THR A 19 -7.13 3.60 -7.95
N LYS A 20 -6.94 2.85 -9.03
CA LYS A 20 -8.06 2.37 -9.85
C LYS A 20 -9.02 1.53 -8.99
N PRO A 21 -10.34 1.67 -9.21
CA PRO A 21 -11.32 0.89 -8.48
C PRO A 21 -11.29 -0.56 -8.96
N PHE A 22 -11.62 -1.49 -8.06
CA PHE A 22 -11.94 -2.86 -8.44
C PHE A 22 -13.31 -3.25 -7.91
N ILE A 23 -13.98 -4.12 -8.66
CA ILE A 23 -15.33 -4.57 -8.37
C ILE A 23 -15.25 -5.84 -7.53
N ILE A 24 -16.01 -5.86 -6.43
CA ILE A 24 -16.20 -7.05 -5.59
C ILE A 24 -17.68 -7.43 -5.68
N GLU A 25 -17.93 -8.69 -5.99
CA GLU A 25 -19.27 -9.24 -6.20
C GLU A 25 -19.58 -10.34 -5.17
N GLY A 26 -20.87 -10.53 -4.93
CA GLY A 26 -21.39 -11.70 -4.22
C GLY A 26 -21.08 -11.72 -2.72
N LYS A 27 -20.95 -10.55 -2.09
CA LYS A 27 -20.75 -10.42 -0.64
C LYS A 27 -22.06 -10.03 0.04
N GLU A 28 -22.21 -10.42 1.30
CA GLU A 28 -23.36 -10.04 2.13
C GLU A 28 -22.98 -9.00 3.20
N TYR A 29 -21.74 -9.04 3.69
CA TYR A 29 -21.24 -8.20 4.78
C TYR A 29 -19.98 -7.44 4.39
N ILE A 30 -19.78 -6.28 5.02
CA ILE A 30 -18.56 -5.48 4.90
C ILE A 30 -17.31 -6.31 5.31
N THR A 31 -17.40 -7.16 6.33
CA THR A 31 -16.28 -8.03 6.73
C THR A 31 -15.78 -8.94 5.59
N GLN A 32 -16.68 -9.49 4.77
CA GLN A 32 -16.30 -10.35 3.65
C GLN A 32 -15.67 -9.57 2.49
N VAL A 33 -16.08 -8.30 2.36
CA VAL A 33 -15.48 -7.33 1.44
C VAL A 33 -14.06 -7.02 1.88
N ILE A 34 -13.85 -6.73 3.17
CA ILE A 34 -12.55 -6.52 3.79
C ILE A 34 -11.63 -7.72 3.57
N ASP A 35 -12.11 -8.94 3.84
CA ASP A 35 -11.34 -10.17 3.64
C ASP A 35 -10.89 -10.32 2.19
N SER A 36 -11.77 -10.01 1.24
CA SER A 36 -11.45 -10.07 -0.20
C SER A 36 -10.38 -9.04 -0.56
N ILE A 37 -10.47 -7.82 -0.02
CA ILE A 37 -9.46 -6.78 -0.24
C ILE A 37 -8.10 -7.18 0.35
N PHE A 38 -8.06 -7.66 1.59
CA PHE A 38 -6.81 -8.01 2.27
C PHE A 38 -6.23 -9.35 1.86
N SER A 39 -7.01 -10.19 1.17
CA SER A 39 -6.46 -11.35 0.45
C SER A 39 -5.62 -10.93 -0.76
N HIS A 40 -5.76 -9.69 -1.25
CA HIS A 40 -5.02 -9.20 -2.41
C HIS A 40 -3.51 -9.10 -2.11
N PRO A 41 -2.62 -9.64 -2.96
CA PRO A 41 -1.17 -9.67 -2.71
C PRO A 41 -0.55 -8.30 -2.38
N ILE A 42 -1.06 -7.24 -3.00
CA ILE A 42 -0.60 -5.86 -2.79
C ILE A 42 -0.90 -5.37 -1.36
N LEU A 43 -1.96 -5.87 -0.71
CA LEU A 43 -2.49 -5.33 0.54
C LEU A 43 -2.28 -6.24 1.76
N LYS A 44 -2.07 -7.55 1.53
CA LYS A 44 -1.99 -8.61 2.57
C LYS A 44 -1.02 -8.34 3.73
N HIS A 45 -0.03 -7.47 3.53
CA HIS A 45 0.97 -7.12 4.55
C HIS A 45 1.22 -5.61 4.70
N ARG A 46 0.37 -4.78 4.10
CA ARG A 46 0.60 -3.33 3.99
C ARG A 46 -0.40 -2.49 4.78
N VAL A 47 -1.29 -3.07 5.59
CA VAL A 47 -2.40 -2.34 6.22
C VAL A 47 -2.17 -2.13 7.71
N ARG A 48 -2.04 -0.88 8.17
CA ARG A 48 -1.88 -0.53 9.60
C ARG A 48 -3.22 -0.31 10.27
N SER A 49 -4.03 0.44 9.56
CA SER A 49 -5.38 0.82 9.92
C SER A 49 -6.10 1.14 8.63
N PHE A 50 -7.37 0.82 8.58
CA PHE A 50 -8.21 1.15 7.46
C PHE A 50 -9.54 1.67 7.95
N ASN A 51 -10.21 2.47 7.11
CA ASN A 51 -11.60 2.82 7.29
C ASN A 51 -12.31 2.67 5.95
N LEU A 52 -13.57 2.26 5.98
CA LEU A 52 -14.43 2.20 4.80
C LEU A 52 -15.50 3.28 4.92
N VAL A 53 -15.76 3.98 3.83
CA VAL A 53 -16.82 4.99 3.72
C VAL A 53 -17.58 4.80 2.42
N GLN A 54 -18.87 5.09 2.39
CA GLN A 54 -19.61 5.23 1.13
C GLN A 54 -19.26 6.59 0.52
N VAL A 55 -19.18 6.63 -0.81
CA VAL A 55 -18.80 7.84 -1.54
C VAL A 55 -19.73 8.07 -2.71
N SER A 56 -20.31 9.25 -2.81
CA SER A 56 -21.05 9.69 -3.98
C SER A 56 -20.28 10.81 -4.65
N THR A 57 -20.28 10.80 -5.98
CA THR A 57 -19.67 11.87 -6.77
C THR A 57 -20.76 12.45 -7.64
N ASP A 58 -21.16 13.68 -7.33
CA ASP A 58 -22.12 14.44 -8.14
C ASP A 58 -21.49 15.76 -8.57
N ALA A 59 -21.57 16.06 -9.88
CA ALA A 59 -20.96 17.25 -10.49
C ALA A 59 -19.48 17.52 -10.10
N GLY A 60 -18.71 16.47 -9.81
CA GLY A 60 -17.31 16.58 -9.38
C GLY A 60 -17.10 16.86 -7.88
N VAL A 61 -18.19 17.01 -7.12
CA VAL A 61 -18.16 17.09 -5.65
C VAL A 61 -18.24 15.68 -5.09
N VAL A 62 -17.26 15.34 -4.24
CA VAL A 62 -17.21 14.06 -3.53
C VAL A 62 -17.85 14.22 -2.17
N THR A 63 -18.93 13.48 -1.93
CA THR A 63 -19.59 13.41 -0.62
C THR A 63 -19.31 12.05 0.01
N GLU A 64 -19.01 12.03 1.30
CA GLU A 64 -18.65 10.82 2.03
C GLU A 64 -19.64 10.57 3.16
N SER A 65 -19.91 9.30 3.44
CA SER A 65 -20.66 8.90 4.63
C SER A 65 -19.78 8.92 5.88
N GLY A 66 -20.39 8.60 7.03
CA GLY A 66 -19.63 8.14 8.19
C GLY A 66 -18.87 6.84 7.92
N VAL A 67 -17.93 6.49 8.81
CA VAL A 67 -17.21 5.22 8.76
C VAL A 67 -18.18 4.05 8.87
N LEU A 68 -18.03 3.06 8.00
CA LEU A 68 -18.84 1.86 8.00
C LEU A 68 -18.34 0.86 9.04
N ASP A 69 -19.28 0.28 9.79
CA ASP A 69 -18.99 -0.83 10.69
C ASP A 69 -18.68 -2.12 9.90
N ASN A 70 -17.71 -2.88 10.37
CA ASN A 70 -17.26 -4.12 9.71
C ASN A 70 -18.37 -5.19 9.63
N ASP A 71 -19.26 -5.23 10.63
CA ASP A 71 -20.35 -6.19 10.71
C ASP A 71 -21.62 -5.72 9.98
N ARG A 72 -21.57 -4.56 9.31
CA ARG A 72 -22.70 -4.00 8.58
C ARG A 72 -23.02 -4.87 7.36
N LYS A 73 -24.32 -5.16 7.18
CA LYS A 73 -24.85 -5.80 5.98
C LYS A 73 -24.85 -4.84 4.80
N LEU A 74 -24.49 -5.33 3.62
CA LEU A 74 -24.44 -4.53 2.40
C LEU A 74 -25.82 -4.04 1.97
N SER A 75 -26.86 -4.82 2.22
CA SER A 75 -28.26 -4.43 1.97
C SER A 75 -28.76 -3.28 2.86
N THR A 76 -27.97 -2.84 3.85
CA THR A 76 -28.31 -1.74 4.76
C THR A 76 -27.52 -0.47 4.47
N LEU A 77 -26.73 -0.47 3.40
CA LEU A 77 -25.99 0.70 2.94
C LEU A 77 -26.95 1.78 2.44
N ASP A 78 -26.54 3.03 2.60
CA ASP A 78 -27.36 4.17 2.21
C ASP A 78 -27.48 4.23 0.67
N GLU A 79 -28.71 4.20 0.17
CA GLU A 79 -29.03 4.19 -1.26
C GLU A 79 -28.59 5.48 -1.98
N SER A 80 -28.45 6.60 -1.26
CA SER A 80 -28.01 7.89 -1.83
C SER A 80 -26.56 7.87 -2.33
N TYR A 81 -25.79 6.85 -1.96
CA TYR A 81 -24.41 6.64 -2.41
C TYR A 81 -24.28 5.54 -3.47
N LEU A 82 -25.40 5.03 -4.00
CA LEU A 82 -25.40 4.11 -5.12
C LEU A 82 -25.17 4.85 -6.43
N LYS A 83 -24.41 4.24 -7.32
CA LYS A 83 -24.30 4.66 -8.72
C LYS A 83 -24.58 3.44 -9.60
N ASP A 84 -25.60 3.55 -10.44
CA ASP A 84 -26.03 2.45 -11.31
C ASP A 84 -26.30 1.13 -10.53
N ASN A 85 -26.95 1.24 -9.36
CA ASN A 85 -27.20 0.13 -8.42
C ASN A 85 -25.95 -0.56 -7.85
N VAL A 86 -24.77 0.07 -8.00
CA VAL A 86 -23.52 -0.40 -7.41
C VAL A 86 -23.14 0.49 -6.24
N ALA A 87 -22.92 -0.11 -5.07
CA ALA A 87 -22.43 0.61 -3.91
C ALA A 87 -21.00 1.11 -4.17
N GLN A 88 -20.83 2.42 -4.04
CA GLN A 88 -19.54 3.07 -4.19
C GLN A 88 -18.91 3.18 -2.80
N ILE A 89 -17.85 2.40 -2.57
CA ILE A 89 -17.14 2.38 -1.30
C ILE A 89 -15.71 2.86 -1.55
N ARG A 90 -15.23 3.74 -0.67
CA ARG A 90 -13.82 4.09 -0.60
C ARG A 90 -13.20 3.44 0.62
N LEU A 91 -12.17 2.66 0.38
CA LEU A 91 -11.29 2.11 1.39
C LEU A 91 -10.10 3.04 1.54
N ARG A 92 -9.99 3.65 2.72
CA ARG A 92 -8.81 4.42 3.10
C ARG A 92 -7.87 3.51 3.85
N ILE A 93 -6.69 3.26 3.29
CA ILE A 93 -5.64 2.50 3.93
C ILE A 93 -4.55 3.48 4.36
N LYS A 94 -4.25 3.49 5.65
CA LYS A 94 -2.94 3.97 6.11
C LYS A 94 -1.99 2.79 6.04
N SER A 95 -1.01 2.89 5.17
CA SER A 95 -0.08 1.82 4.94
C SER A 95 0.82 1.63 6.18
N ILE A 96 1.11 0.37 6.52
CA ILE A 96 2.39 0.07 7.16
C ILE A 96 3.40 0.19 6.02
N LYS A 97 4.07 1.35 5.87
CA LYS A 97 5.42 1.33 5.27
C LYS A 97 6.13 0.19 5.99
N PRO A 98 6.57 -0.91 5.35
CA PRO A 98 6.90 -2.15 6.03
C PRO A 98 7.82 -1.84 7.21
N LEU A 99 7.23 -1.81 8.42
CA LEU A 99 7.85 -1.25 9.62
C LEU A 99 8.95 -2.19 10.15
N PHE A 100 9.27 -3.23 9.39
CA PHE A 100 10.22 -4.28 9.73
C PHE A 100 11.15 -4.63 8.57
N GLU A 101 11.14 -3.89 7.45
CA GLU A 101 12.03 -4.19 6.33
C GLU A 101 12.88 -2.99 5.91
N VAL A 102 14.11 -3.29 5.51
CA VAL A 102 15.03 -2.38 4.84
C VAL A 102 14.92 -2.67 3.35
N ARG A 103 14.28 -1.77 2.61
CA ARG A 103 14.03 -1.91 1.17
C ARG A 103 15.03 -1.06 0.40
N ILE A 104 15.72 -1.69 -0.54
CA ILE A 104 16.76 -1.03 -1.32
C ILE A 104 16.24 -0.75 -2.72
N PHE A 105 16.45 0.48 -3.18
CA PHE A 105 16.09 0.96 -4.52
C PHE A 105 17.34 1.42 -5.26
N GLU A 106 17.33 1.27 -6.58
CA GLU A 106 18.43 1.73 -7.44
C GLU A 106 18.47 3.27 -7.54
N ARG A 107 17.31 3.95 -7.43
CA ARG A 107 17.18 5.41 -7.64
C ARG A 107 16.26 6.11 -6.64
N SER A 108 16.48 7.41 -6.47
CA SER A 108 15.74 8.26 -5.52
C SER A 108 14.25 8.39 -5.87
N THR A 109 13.87 8.42 -7.15
CA THR A 109 12.51 8.79 -7.60
C THR A 109 11.85 7.73 -8.48
N GLY A 110 10.61 7.32 -8.17
CA GLY A 110 9.75 6.46 -9.00
C GLY A 110 8.88 5.47 -8.22
N ASP A 111 7.83 4.94 -8.87
CA ASP A 111 7.02 3.77 -8.45
C ASP A 111 7.77 2.43 -8.62
N ASP A 112 9.10 2.45 -8.52
CA ASP A 112 9.95 1.30 -8.76
C ASP A 112 9.75 0.24 -7.67
N GLU A 113 9.85 -1.04 -8.05
CA GLU A 113 9.96 -2.12 -7.09
C GLU A 113 11.35 -2.09 -6.41
N PRO A 114 11.45 -2.48 -5.14
CA PRO A 114 12.76 -2.60 -4.49
C PRO A 114 13.59 -3.67 -5.20
N ILE A 115 14.86 -3.38 -5.45
CA ILE A 115 15.81 -4.38 -5.98
C ILE A 115 16.10 -5.48 -4.95
N TYR A 116 15.90 -5.17 -3.66
CA TYR A 116 16.02 -6.15 -2.59
C TYR A 116 15.31 -5.68 -1.31
N SER A 117 14.88 -6.63 -0.48
CA SER A 117 14.33 -6.38 0.85
C SER A 117 15.06 -7.21 1.90
N PHE A 118 15.36 -6.60 3.04
CA PHE A 118 15.97 -7.24 4.20
C PHE A 118 15.10 -7.05 5.44
N GLN A 119 15.31 -7.88 6.46
CA GLN A 119 14.76 -7.64 7.79
C GLN A 119 15.38 -6.36 8.40
N ALA A 120 14.60 -5.65 9.21
CA ALA A 120 15.08 -4.50 9.96
C ALA A 120 16.25 -4.86 10.88
N GLY A 121 17.19 -3.94 11.01
CA GLY A 121 18.43 -4.16 11.76
C GLY A 121 19.53 -4.88 10.98
N VAL A 122 19.33 -5.10 9.67
CA VAL A 122 20.36 -5.68 8.79
C VAL A 122 21.66 -4.86 8.83
N SER A 123 22.79 -5.56 8.82
CA SER A 123 24.12 -4.93 8.80
C SER A 123 24.56 -4.61 7.37
N TRP A 124 25.58 -3.75 7.24
CA TRP A 124 26.16 -3.45 5.93
C TRP A 124 26.79 -4.68 5.28
N GLU A 125 27.41 -5.57 6.05
CA GLU A 125 28.05 -6.79 5.56
C GLU A 125 27.04 -7.68 4.84
N ILE A 126 25.85 -7.87 5.43
CA ILE A 126 24.78 -8.68 4.82
C ILE A 126 24.30 -8.02 3.52
N VAL A 127 24.05 -6.71 3.53
CA VAL A 127 23.62 -5.96 2.34
C VAL A 127 24.68 -6.05 1.23
N LYS A 128 25.93 -5.81 1.59
CA LYS A 128 27.09 -5.84 0.70
C LYS A 128 27.25 -7.22 0.06
N ASP A 129 27.19 -8.29 0.85
CA ASP A 129 27.42 -9.64 0.36
C ASP A 129 26.27 -10.10 -0.55
N THR A 130 25.03 -9.77 -0.17
CA THR A 130 23.82 -10.11 -0.94
C THR A 130 23.77 -9.41 -2.29
N LEU A 131 24.19 -8.14 -2.33
CA LEU A 131 24.21 -7.35 -3.56
C LEU A 131 25.57 -7.41 -4.29
N HIS A 132 26.49 -8.27 -3.84
CA HIS A 132 27.83 -8.43 -4.41
C HIS A 132 28.61 -7.11 -4.58
N LEU A 133 28.51 -6.24 -3.57
CA LEU A 133 29.14 -4.92 -3.56
C LEU A 133 30.57 -4.99 -3.01
N SER A 134 31.48 -4.25 -3.63
CA SER A 134 32.85 -4.13 -3.11
C SER A 134 33.00 -2.98 -2.10
N LYS A 135 32.14 -1.96 -2.20
CA LYS A 135 32.04 -0.79 -1.31
C LYS A 135 30.69 -0.10 -1.50
N GLY A 136 30.32 0.79 -0.59
CA GLY A 136 29.11 1.61 -0.70
C GLY A 136 28.55 1.99 0.67
N GLY A 137 27.28 2.38 0.67
CA GLY A 137 26.45 2.61 1.84
C GLY A 137 24.99 2.81 1.43
N LEU A 138 24.10 2.95 2.42
CA LEU A 138 22.69 3.25 2.21
C LEU A 138 22.39 4.66 2.73
N ARG A 139 21.59 5.42 1.98
CA ARG A 139 20.95 6.64 2.48
C ARG A 139 19.44 6.48 2.43
N ILE A 140 18.73 7.21 3.27
CA ILE A 140 17.27 7.22 3.24
C ILE A 140 16.82 7.80 1.90
N ARG A 141 15.94 7.08 1.21
CA ARG A 141 15.40 7.48 -0.08
C ARG A 141 14.61 8.78 0.07
N ASN A 142 14.90 9.75 -0.80
CA ASN A 142 14.29 11.10 -0.80
C ASN A 142 14.57 11.93 0.47
N ASP A 143 15.56 11.56 1.28
CA ASP A 143 15.97 12.41 2.40
C ASP A 143 16.77 13.62 1.89
N PRO A 144 16.30 14.87 2.13
CA PRO A 144 17.00 16.07 1.72
C PRO A 144 18.38 16.22 2.40
N SER A 145 18.62 15.56 3.55
CA SER A 145 19.91 15.57 4.24
C SER A 145 21.02 14.89 3.43
N LYS A 146 20.65 13.93 2.57
CA LYS A 146 21.54 13.03 1.82
C LYS A 146 22.54 12.28 2.72
N GLU A 147 22.21 12.10 4.00
CA GLU A 147 23.08 11.42 4.96
C GLU A 147 23.17 9.92 4.67
N ILE A 148 24.39 9.38 4.73
CA ILE A 148 24.62 7.93 4.66
C ILE A 148 24.36 7.37 6.05
N ILE A 149 23.42 6.44 6.15
CA ILE A 149 23.06 5.78 7.40
C ILE A 149 24.11 4.71 7.74
N ILE A 150 24.47 4.67 9.02
CA ILE A 150 25.38 3.66 9.57
C ILE A 150 24.53 2.49 10.11
N PRO A 151 24.88 1.23 9.81
CA PRO A 151 24.15 0.09 10.35
C PRO A 151 24.19 0.02 11.88
N PRO A 152 23.22 -0.65 12.52
CA PRO A 152 22.14 -1.45 11.93
C PRO A 152 21.05 -0.59 11.26
N TYR A 153 20.60 -1.00 10.07
CA TYR A 153 19.66 -0.19 9.30
C TYR A 153 18.23 -0.28 9.87
N PRO A 154 17.61 0.84 10.28
CA PRO A 154 16.22 0.82 10.69
C PRO A 154 15.30 0.51 9.49
N PRO A 155 14.09 0.02 9.73
CA PRO A 155 13.13 -0.22 8.65
C PRO A 155 12.88 1.06 7.85
N GLY A 156 12.83 0.94 6.52
CA GLY A 156 12.67 2.09 5.65
C GLY A 156 13.12 1.84 4.21
N ASP A 157 12.98 2.89 3.40
CA ASP A 157 13.38 2.89 2.01
C ASP A 157 14.73 3.54 1.88
N TYR A 158 15.65 2.82 1.25
CA TYR A 158 17.02 3.23 1.08
C TYR A 158 17.39 3.21 -0.38
N GLU A 159 18.32 4.07 -0.72
CA GLU A 159 18.99 4.03 -2.01
C GLU A 159 20.47 3.75 -1.81
N LEU A 160 21.02 2.96 -2.74
CA LEU A 160 22.45 2.65 -2.76
C LEU A 160 23.24 3.89 -3.15
N VAL A 161 24.29 4.16 -2.39
CA VAL A 161 25.21 5.28 -2.67
C VAL A 161 26.62 4.74 -2.84
N ASN A 162 27.30 5.23 -3.87
CA ASN A 162 28.70 4.91 -4.15
C ASN A 162 28.98 3.39 -4.22
N SER A 163 27.98 2.62 -4.65
CA SER A 163 28.08 1.17 -4.83
C SER A 163 28.98 0.85 -6.01
N LYS A 164 30.00 0.01 -5.79
CA LYS A 164 30.79 -0.57 -6.88
C LYS A 164 30.51 -2.07 -6.94
N SER A 165 29.67 -2.47 -7.89
CA SER A 165 29.46 -3.89 -8.21
C SER A 165 30.77 -4.51 -8.68
N ILE A 166 31.00 -5.76 -8.30
CA ILE A 166 32.15 -6.52 -8.80
C ILE A 166 31.88 -6.82 -10.28
N VAL A 167 32.74 -6.29 -11.16
CA VAL A 167 32.67 -6.55 -12.61
C VAL A 167 32.75 -8.06 -12.85
N GLY A 168 31.66 -8.65 -13.33
CA GLY A 168 31.58 -10.08 -13.62
C GLY A 168 30.19 -10.71 -13.42
N ILE A 169 29.29 -10.06 -12.69
CA ILE A 169 27.88 -10.49 -12.57
C ILE A 169 27.02 -9.26 -12.83
N ILE A 170 26.47 -9.17 -14.05
CA ILE A 170 25.41 -8.24 -14.40
C ILE A 170 24.12 -8.85 -13.81
N LEU A 171 23.45 -8.12 -12.92
CA LEU A 171 22.03 -8.35 -12.61
C LEU A 171 21.18 -7.81 -13.77
#